data_AF-A0A9X4ES39-F1
#
_entry.id   AF-A0A9X4ES39-F1
#
_cell.length_a   1.000
_cell.length_b   1.000
_cell.length_c   1.000
_cell.angle_alpha   90.00
_cell.angle_beta   90.00
_cell.angle_gamma   90.00
#
_symmetry.space_group_name_H-M   'P 1'
#
loop_
_entity.id
_entity.type
_entity.pdbx_description
1 polymer ?
#
loop_
_entity_poly.entity_id
_entity_poly.type
_entity_poly.pdbx_seq_one_letter_code
_entity_poly.pdbx_strand_id
1 'polypeptide(L)'
;MRTSSIILSIVMLFQSLNITCNNILNLDKLIEHAQFHKEAYSDSFVTFLSKHYGELKVTHSEKHQEEKEEHEKLPFQFDYHLVDFHTITFENTEVSLPSTLAFIERKQIFYHQNFYNSPDALGVFQPPRYI
;
A
#
# COMPACT_ATOMS: atom_id res chain seq x y z
N MET A 1 -11.67 -0.95 20.70
CA MET A 1 -12.28 -0.86 19.35
C MET A 1 -11.95 0.44 18.63
N ARG A 2 -12.10 1.63 19.25
CA ARG A 2 -11.79 2.93 18.59
C ARG A 2 -10.32 3.10 18.16
N THR A 3 -9.37 2.83 19.07
CA THR A 3 -7.93 2.95 18.77
C THR A 3 -7.48 1.94 17.72
N SER A 4 -7.96 0.70 17.80
CA SER A 4 -7.69 -0.34 16.80
C SER A 4 -8.16 0.06 15.41
N SER A 5 -9.34 0.68 15.29
CA SER A 5 -9.84 1.20 14.01
C SER A 5 -8.98 2.35 13.48
N ILE A 6 -8.50 3.25 14.35
CA ILE A 6 -7.62 4.36 13.93
C ILE A 6 -6.30 3.81 13.41
N ILE A 7 -5.68 2.87 14.14
CA ILE A 7 -4.42 2.23 13.73
C ILE A 7 -4.62 1.51 12.40
N LEU A 8 -5.70 0.74 12.26
CA LEU A 8 -6.01 0.03 11.01
C LEU A 8 -6.18 1.01 9.84
N SER A 9 -6.94 2.11 10.02
CA SER A 9 -7.10 3.12 8.97
C SER A 9 -5.77 3.76 8.58
N ILE A 10 -4.88 4.04 9.53
CA ILE A 10 -3.54 4.57 9.26
C ILE A 10 -2.72 3.57 8.45
N VAL A 11 -2.74 2.28 8.83
CA VAL A 11 -2.04 1.22 8.09
C VAL A 11 -2.58 1.11 6.66
N MET A 12 -3.90 1.11 6.48
CA MET A 12 -4.53 1.03 5.15
C MET A 12 -4.21 2.27 4.30
N LEU A 13 -4.15 3.46 4.90
CA LEU A 13 -3.73 4.68 4.21
C LEU A 13 -2.29 4.57 3.72
N PHE A 14 -1.34 4.20 4.59
CA PHE A 14 0.06 4.08 4.20
C PHE A 14 0.30 2.98 3.16
N GLN A 15 -0.46 1.88 3.22
CA GLN A 15 -0.47 0.86 2.17
C GLN A 15 -0.99 1.42 0.84
N SER A 16 -2.05 2.25 0.86
CA SER A 16 -2.61 2.85 -0.35
C SER A 16 -1.68 3.87 -1.05
N LEU A 17 -0.74 4.46 -0.30
CA LEU A 17 0.26 5.38 -0.82
C LEU A 17 1.42 4.66 -1.52
N ASN A 18 1.46 3.32 -1.50
CA ASN A 18 2.53 2.50 -2.07
C ASN A 18 3.94 2.90 -1.58
N ILE A 19 4.07 3.34 -0.32
CA ILE A 19 5.37 3.69 0.25
C ILE A 19 6.18 2.41 0.46
N THR A 20 7.26 2.26 -0.31
CA THR A 20 8.20 1.14 -0.22
C THR A 20 9.36 1.45 0.73
N CYS A 21 10.05 0.41 1.22
CA CYS A 21 11.28 0.58 2.01
C CYS A 21 12.34 1.40 1.25
N ASN A 22 12.43 1.24 -0.07
CA ASN A 22 13.34 2.03 -0.90
C ASN A 22 13.02 3.53 -0.85
N ASN A 23 11.74 3.92 -0.75
CA ASN A 23 11.38 5.33 -0.61
C ASN A 23 11.83 5.91 0.74
N ILE A 24 11.79 5.11 1.81
CA ILE A 24 12.25 5.53 3.13
C ILE A 24 13.79 5.68 3.14
N LEU A 25 14.50 4.76 2.50
CA LEU A 25 15.97 4.77 2.44
C LEU A 25 16.53 5.95 1.65
N ASN A 26 15.81 6.46 0.65
CA ASN A 26 16.24 7.59 -0.18
C ASN A 26 15.69 8.95 0.29
N LEU A 27 15.15 9.03 1.51
CA LEU A 27 14.60 10.28 2.04
C LEU A 27 15.70 11.33 2.31
N ASP A 28 16.92 10.89 2.60
CA ASP A 28 18.10 11.73 2.70
C ASP A 28 18.40 12.45 1.37
N LYS A 29 18.31 11.73 0.24
CA LYS A 29 18.50 12.29 -1.11
C LYS A 29 17.47 13.34 -1.45
N LEU A 30 16.22 13.15 -1.05
CA LEU A 30 15.17 14.16 -1.18
C LEU A 30 15.52 15.45 -0.45
N ILE A 31 16.01 15.34 0.79
CA ILE A 31 16.36 16.50 1.62
C ILE A 31 17.60 17.21 1.05
N GLU A 32 18.62 16.46 0.64
CA GLU A 32 19.84 16.99 0.01
C GLU A 32 19.52 17.78 -1.27
N HIS A 33 18.69 17.22 -2.15
CA HIS A 33 18.27 17.87 -3.38
C HIS A 33 17.40 19.11 -3.12
N ALA A 34 16.52 19.06 -2.13
CA ALA A 34 15.74 20.24 -1.71
C ALA A 34 16.63 21.37 -1.15
N GLN A 35 17.72 21.04 -0.45
CA GLN A 35 18.70 22.02 0.03
C GLN A 35 19.46 22.64 -1.14
N PHE A 36 19.91 21.84 -2.11
CA PHE A 36 20.51 22.34 -3.33
C PHE A 36 19.59 23.34 -4.05
N HIS A 37 18.31 23.00 -4.22
CA HIS A 37 17.33 23.90 -4.83
C HIS A 37 17.13 25.21 -4.07
N LYS A 38 17.19 25.16 -2.75
CA LYS A 38 17.13 26.37 -1.91
C LYS A 38 18.36 27.25 -2.11
N GLU A 39 19.54 26.68 -2.27
CA GLU A 39 20.80 27.42 -2.43
C GLU A 39 21.01 27.93 -3.86
N ALA A 40 20.78 27.07 -4.86
CA ALA A 40 21.02 27.37 -6.27
C ALA A 40 19.89 28.20 -6.91
N TYR A 41 18.64 27.89 -6.59
CA TYR A 41 17.46 28.48 -7.24
C TYR A 41 16.58 29.32 -6.30
N SER A 42 16.94 29.42 -5.01
CA SER A 42 16.13 30.09 -3.98
C SER A 42 14.71 29.54 -3.88
N ASP A 43 14.53 28.25 -4.18
CA ASP A 43 13.23 27.60 -4.09
C ASP A 43 12.81 27.42 -2.63
N SER A 44 11.51 27.63 -2.37
CA SER A 44 10.90 27.12 -1.14
C SER A 44 10.71 25.61 -1.24
N PHE A 45 10.60 24.91 -0.10
CA PHE A 45 10.32 23.47 -0.10
C PHE A 45 9.01 23.11 -0.83
N VAL A 46 8.00 23.97 -0.78
CA VAL A 46 6.73 23.76 -1.49
C VAL A 46 6.92 23.90 -3.01
N THR A 47 7.72 24.89 -3.43
CA THR A 47 8.06 25.09 -4.84
C THR A 47 8.84 23.89 -5.38
N PHE A 48 9.82 23.41 -4.61
CA PHE A 48 10.57 22.19 -4.89
C PHE A 48 9.64 20.99 -5.08
N LEU A 49 8.70 20.76 -4.15
CA LEU A 49 7.74 19.66 -4.26
C LEU A 49 6.88 19.77 -5.53
N SER A 50 6.45 20.98 -5.91
CA SER A 50 5.72 21.21 -7.15
C SER A 50 6.56 20.91 -8.40
N LYS A 51 7.86 21.28 -8.38
CA LYS A 51 8.82 21.03 -9.46
C LYS A 51 9.20 19.55 -9.62
N HIS A 52 9.04 18.72 -8.60
CA HIS A 52 9.44 17.30 -8.66
C HIS A 52 8.27 16.31 -8.64
N TYR A 53 7.13 16.69 -8.05
CA TYR A 53 5.97 15.82 -7.83
C TYR A 53 4.62 16.46 -8.18
N GLY A 54 4.60 17.70 -8.65
CA GLY A 54 3.37 18.47 -8.88
C GLY A 54 3.28 19.09 -10.27
N GLU A 55 2.58 20.21 -10.32
CA GLU A 55 2.23 20.93 -11.57
C GLU A 55 3.46 21.35 -12.39
N LEU A 56 4.56 21.71 -11.72
CA LEU A 56 5.76 22.24 -12.38
C LEU A 56 6.73 21.15 -12.85
N LYS A 57 6.42 19.86 -12.63
CA LYS A 57 7.32 18.73 -12.92
C LYS A 57 7.81 18.67 -14.35
N VAL A 58 6.88 18.80 -15.30
CA VAL A 58 7.19 18.70 -16.74
C VAL A 58 8.12 19.83 -17.16
N THR A 59 7.76 21.08 -16.85
CA THR A 59 8.57 22.25 -17.20
C THR A 59 9.94 22.25 -16.52
N HIS A 60 10.03 21.78 -15.28
CA HIS A 60 11.32 21.66 -14.59
C HIS A 60 12.20 20.61 -15.27
N SER A 61 11.64 19.43 -15.58
CA SER A 61 12.36 18.34 -16.26
C SER A 61 12.85 18.71 -17.67
N GLU A 62 12.12 19.56 -18.38
CA GLU A 62 12.52 20.05 -19.71
C GLU A 62 13.65 21.08 -19.66
N LYS A 63 13.65 21.94 -18.64
CA LYS A 63 14.62 23.04 -18.50
C LYS A 63 15.93 22.62 -17.83
N HIS A 64 15.88 21.62 -16.96
CA HIS A 64 16.99 21.16 -16.15
C HIS A 64 17.31 19.69 -16.45
N GLN A 65 17.75 19.42 -17.68
CA GLN A 65 18.09 18.07 -18.12
C GLN A 65 19.39 17.56 -17.46
N GLU A 66 20.24 18.47 -17.01
CA GLU A 66 21.47 18.19 -16.26
C GLU A 66 21.20 17.48 -14.92
N GLU A 67 20.00 17.64 -14.34
CA GLU A 67 19.62 17.06 -13.04
C GLU A 67 18.96 15.67 -13.18
N LYS A 68 18.81 15.15 -14.40
CA LYS A 68 18.02 13.94 -14.67
C LYS A 68 18.49 12.71 -13.89
N GLU A 69 19.79 12.49 -13.75
CA GLU A 69 20.34 11.35 -12.99
C GLU A 69 20.07 11.47 -11.48
N GLU A 70 20.03 12.70 -10.96
CA GLU A 70 19.69 12.95 -9.55
C GLU A 70 18.19 12.81 -9.31
N HIS A 71 17.35 13.16 -10.29
CA HIS A 71 15.91 12.90 -10.22
C HIS A 71 15.65 11.41 -10.05
N GLU A 72 16.31 10.51 -10.78
CA GLU A 72 16.08 9.05 -10.67
C GLU A 72 16.35 8.47 -9.27
N LYS A 73 17.13 9.17 -8.44
CA LYS A 73 17.43 8.76 -7.05
C LYS A 73 16.36 9.22 -6.06
N LEU A 74 15.46 10.11 -6.47
CA LEU A 74 14.44 10.65 -5.59
C LEU A 74 13.38 9.60 -5.23
N PRO A 75 12.90 9.57 -3.98
CA PRO A 75 11.84 8.66 -3.57
C PRO A 75 10.49 9.05 -4.20
N PHE A 76 9.49 8.17 -4.12
CA PHE A 76 8.10 8.41 -4.56
C PHE A 76 7.93 8.69 -6.06
N GLN A 77 8.87 8.22 -6.89
CA GLN A 77 8.69 8.21 -8.33
C GLN A 77 7.85 7.00 -8.73
N PHE A 78 6.53 7.17 -8.64
CA PHE A 78 5.58 6.16 -9.06
C PHE A 78 5.19 6.36 -10.51
N ASP A 79 5.44 5.35 -11.35
CA ASP A 79 4.68 5.16 -12.57
C ASP A 79 3.35 4.49 -12.16
N TYR A 80 2.22 5.12 -12.46
CA TYR A 80 0.88 4.80 -11.94
C TYR A 80 0.31 3.41 -12.33
N HIS A 81 1.15 2.41 -12.67
CA HIS A 81 0.72 1.14 -13.24
C HIS A 81 1.39 -0.13 -12.69
N LEU A 82 2.26 -0.04 -11.69
CA LEU A 82 2.93 -1.24 -11.15
C LEU A 82 2.37 -1.60 -9.77
N VAL A 83 1.56 -2.67 -9.74
CA VAL A 83 1.30 -3.42 -8.51
C VAL A 83 2.61 -4.12 -8.16
N ASP A 84 3.33 -3.61 -7.16
CA ASP A 84 4.58 -4.22 -6.69
C ASP A 84 4.23 -5.47 -5.86
N PHE A 85 4.50 -6.65 -6.42
CA PHE A 85 4.33 -7.92 -5.72
C PHE A 85 5.56 -8.19 -4.85
N HIS A 86 5.53 -7.77 -3.59
CA HIS A 86 6.55 -8.14 -2.63
C HIS A 86 6.53 -9.65 -2.39
N THR A 87 7.55 -10.36 -2.87
CA THR A 87 7.75 -11.77 -2.54
C THR A 87 8.61 -11.87 -1.28
N ILE A 88 7.99 -12.23 -0.15
CA ILE A 88 8.71 -12.55 1.08
C ILE A 88 9.04 -14.04 1.03
N THR A 89 10.30 -14.38 0.73
CA THR A 89 10.80 -15.75 0.86
C THR A 89 11.26 -15.97 2.30
N PHE A 90 10.56 -16.82 3.05
CA PHE A 90 11.08 -17.32 4.31
C PHE A 90 12.14 -18.38 4.00
N GLU A 91 13.33 -18.23 4.59
CA GLU A 91 14.30 -19.31 4.63
C GLU A 91 13.65 -20.49 5.36
N ASN A 92 13.73 -21.69 4.79
CA ASN A 92 13.20 -22.92 5.39
C ASN A 92 13.94 -23.18 6.70
N THR A 93 13.50 -22.54 7.78
CA THR A 93 13.93 -22.87 9.12
C THR A 93 13.24 -24.17 9.45
N GLU A 94 13.99 -25.26 9.54
CA GLU A 94 13.49 -26.54 10.03
C GLU A 94 13.09 -26.37 11.49
N VAL A 95 11.83 -25.95 11.73
CA VAL A 95 11.26 -25.94 13.06
C VAL A 95 10.91 -27.38 13.40
N SER A 96 11.67 -27.98 14.33
CA SER A 96 11.35 -29.29 14.88
C SER A 96 10.02 -29.20 15.64
N LEU A 97 8.93 -29.62 14.99
CA LEU A 97 7.64 -29.77 15.64
C LEU A 97 7.74 -30.92 16.66
N PRO A 98 7.35 -30.71 17.94
CA PRO A 98 7.26 -31.81 18.88
C PRO A 98 6.28 -32.86 18.33
N SER A 99 6.71 -34.11 18.33
CA SER A 99 6.06 -35.24 17.65
C SER A 99 4.71 -35.67 18.23
N THR A 100 4.15 -34.92 19.19
CA THR A 100 2.89 -35.23 19.84
C THR A 100 2.13 -33.95 20.21
N LEU A 101 1.43 -33.38 19.22
CA LEU A 101 0.24 -32.59 19.52
C LEU A 101 -0.85 -33.57 19.93
N ALA A 102 -1.25 -33.55 21.21
CA ALA A 102 -2.44 -34.26 21.65
C ALA A 102 -3.64 -33.70 20.88
N PHE A 103 -4.11 -34.44 19.88
CA PHE A 103 -5.30 -34.09 19.14
C PHE A 103 -6.51 -34.31 20.06
N ILE A 104 -6.92 -33.25 20.75
CA ILE A 104 -8.22 -33.23 21.41
C ILE A 104 -9.23 -33.08 20.28
N GLU A 105 -9.88 -34.18 19.89
CA GLU A 105 -11.01 -34.18 18.98
C GLU A 105 -12.17 -33.43 19.65
N ARG A 106 -12.18 -32.10 19.52
CA ARG A 106 -13.36 -31.32 19.84
C ARG A 106 -14.36 -31.55 18.72
N LYS A 107 -15.48 -32.18 19.05
CA LYS A 107 -16.67 -32.18 18.21
C LYS A 107 -16.94 -30.74 17.76
N GLN A 108 -16.65 -30.43 16.51
CA GLN A 108 -16.88 -29.09 15.98
C GLN A 108 -18.39 -28.92 15.82
N ILE A 109 -19.02 -28.28 16.81
CA ILE A 109 -20.42 -27.93 16.74
C ILE A 109 -20.50 -26.65 15.92
N PHE A 110 -20.65 -26.80 14.61
CA PHE A 110 -20.87 -25.66 13.72
C PHE A 110 -22.34 -25.25 13.81
N TYR A 111 -22.59 -24.03 14.28
CA TYR A 111 -23.90 -23.38 14.14
C TYR A 111 -23.87 -22.53 12.88
N HIS A 112 -24.47 -23.03 11.80
CA HIS A 112 -24.67 -22.23 10.60
C HIS A 112 -25.84 -21.26 10.84
N GLN A 113 -25.52 -20.01 11.19
CA GLN A 113 -26.47 -18.91 11.08
C GLN A 113 -26.38 -18.34 9.67
N ASN A 114 -27.49 -18.42 8.93
CA ASN A 114 -27.64 -17.75 7.64
C ASN A 114 -27.81 -16.24 7.90
N PHE A 115 -26.71 -15.48 7.77
CA PHE A 115 -26.72 -14.02 7.85
C PHE A 115 -27.14 -13.35 6.53
N TYR A 116 -27.44 -14.14 5.50
CA TYR A 116 -27.82 -13.64 4.18
C TYR A 116 -29.34 -13.54 4.07
N ASN A 117 -29.85 -12.32 3.97
CA ASN A 117 -31.17 -12.06 3.41
C ASN A 117 -31.05 -12.12 1.88
N SER A 118 -30.92 -13.33 1.31
CA SER A 118 -30.98 -13.48 -0.15
C SER A 118 -32.42 -13.29 -0.63
N PRO A 119 -32.67 -12.51 -1.70
CA PRO A 119 -33.96 -12.46 -2.39
C PRO A 119 -34.45 -13.84 -2.86
N ASP A 120 -33.53 -14.80 -3.05
CA ASP A 120 -33.88 -16.17 -3.43
C ASP A 120 -34.66 -16.89 -2.32
N ALA A 121 -34.41 -16.54 -1.05
CA ALA A 121 -35.16 -17.07 0.09
C ALA A 121 -36.60 -16.52 0.14
N LEU A 122 -36.86 -15.37 -0.50
CA LEU A 122 -38.20 -14.78 -0.61
C LEU A 122 -39.04 -15.42 -1.73
N GLY A 123 -38.47 -16.34 -2.51
CA GLY A 123 -39.20 -17.03 -3.59
C GLY A 123 -39.61 -16.14 -4.75
N VAL A 124 -39.06 -14.93 -4.85
CA VAL A 124 -39.41 -13.92 -5.88
C VAL A 124 -39.12 -14.41 -7.30
N PHE A 125 -38.14 -15.31 -7.45
CA PHE A 125 -37.77 -15.91 -8.73
C PHE A 125 -38.31 -17.34 -8.92
N GLN A 126 -39.22 -17.82 -8.07
CA GLN A 126 -39.86 -19.12 -8.30
C GLN A 126 -41.12 -18.97 -9.15
N PRO A 127 -41.38 -19.91 -10.08
CA PRO A 127 -42.58 -19.89 -10.90
C PRO A 127 -43.85 -20.03 -10.06
N PRO A 128 -45.00 -19.49 -10.51
CA PRO A 128 -46.27 -19.61 -9.82
C PRO A 128 -46.62 -21.08 -9.55
N ARG A 129 -46.91 -21.40 -8.29
CA ARG A 129 -47.10 -22.79 -7.84
C ARG A 129 -48.53 -23.33 -8.01
N TYR A 130 -49.45 -22.57 -8.59
CA TYR A 130 -50.85 -22.99 -8.75
C TYR A 130 -51.41 -22.69 -10.15
N ILE A 131 -51.95 -23.74 -10.78
CA ILE A 131 -53.15 -23.74 -11.63
C ILE A 131 -54.15 -24.65 -10.92
#